data_AF-A0A833BCJ8-F1
#
_entry.id   AF-A0A833BCJ8-F1
#
_cell.length_a   1.000
_cell.length_b   1.000
_cell.length_c   1.000
_cell.angle_alpha   90.00
_cell.angle_beta   90.00
_cell.angle_gamma   90.00
#
_symmetry.space_group_name_H-M   'P 1'
#
loop_
_entity.id
_entity.type
_entity.pdbx_description
1 polymer ?
#
loop_
_entity_poly.entity_id
_entity_poly.type
_entity_poly.pdbx_seq_one_letter_code
_entity_poly.pdbx_strand_id
1 'polypeptide(L)' 'MAMNKYYRILDKILATGKTQTNKKGNIQYLLNEQLSLTPADLLDIFEGHNIARKKLRSELQLFMQGER' A
#
# COMPACT_ATOMS: atom_id res chain seq x y z
N MET A 1 16.70 5.73 -13.18
CA MET A 1 15.26 5.53 -12.96
C MET A 1 14.93 5.99 -11.56
N ALA A 2 13.97 6.90 -11.39
CA ALA A 2 13.64 7.41 -10.06
C ALA A 2 13.03 6.28 -9.22
N MET A 3 13.53 6.08 -8.00
CA MET A 3 13.04 5.02 -7.12
C MET A 3 11.59 5.34 -6.72
N ASN A 4 10.67 4.46 -7.11
CA ASN A 4 9.24 4.61 -6.84
C ASN A 4 9.03 4.87 -5.34
N LYS A 5 8.26 5.93 -5.04
CA LYS A 5 8.01 6.40 -3.67
C LYS A 5 7.43 5.31 -2.77
N TYR A 6 6.70 4.36 -3.33
CA TYR A 6 6.19 3.18 -2.63
C TYR A 6 7.31 2.28 -2.10
N TYR A 7 8.31 1.94 -2.91
CA TYR A 7 9.41 1.09 -2.42
C TYR A 7 10.30 1.83 -1.42
N ARG A 8 10.42 3.16 -1.53
CA ARG A 8 11.16 3.97 -0.54
C ARG A 8 10.53 3.91 0.85
N ILE A 9 9.20 3.94 0.95
CA ILE A 9 8.54 3.81 2.26
C ILE A 9 8.63 2.38 2.79
N LEU A 10 8.58 1.36 1.93
CA LEU A 10 8.79 -0.03 2.33
C LEU A 10 10.19 -0.25 2.92
N ASP A 11 11.24 0.26 2.26
CA ASP A 11 12.61 0.20 2.80
C ASP A 11 12.72 0.92 4.14
N LYS A 12 12.05 2.06 4.30
CA LYS A 12 12.02 2.79 5.57
C LYS A 12 11.35 1.97 6.68
N ILE A 13 10.27 1.25 6.37
CA ILE A 13 9.60 0.34 7.31
C ILE A 13 10.53 -0.81 7.69
N LEU A 14 11.27 -1.39 6.75
CA LEU A 14 12.21 -2.47 7.05
C LEU A 14 13.43 -2.00 7.87
N ALA A 15 13.91 -0.78 7.62
CA ALA A 15 15.10 -0.24 8.28
C ALA A 15 14.81 0.32 9.68
N THR A 16 13.67 0.99 9.87
CA THR A 16 13.37 1.76 11.09
C THR A 16 12.03 1.41 11.74
N GLY A 17 11.32 0.43 11.20
CA GLY A 17 10.01 0.01 11.68
C GLY A 17 10.07 -0.54 13.10
N LYS A 18 9.04 -0.24 13.89
CA LYS A 18 8.83 -0.87 15.20
C LYS A 18 8.17 -2.22 15.00
N THR A 19 8.55 -3.22 15.80
CA THR A 19 7.87 -4.51 15.81
C THR A 19 6.68 -4.47 16.76
N GLN A 20 5.51 -4.91 16.29
CA GLN A 20 4.31 -5.09 17.11
C GLN A 20 3.80 -6.53 16.98
N THR A 21 3.54 -7.15 18.13
CA THR A 21 2.93 -8.47 18.23
C THR A 21 1.40 -8.35 18.24
N ASN A 22 0.73 -8.92 17.25
CA ASN A 22 -0.73 -8.96 17.13
C ASN A 22 -1.26 -10.38 17.27
N LYS A 23 -2.59 -10.53 17.39
CA LYS A 23 -3.28 -11.83 17.50
C LYS A 23 -2.98 -12.79 16.33
N LYS A 24 -2.61 -12.26 15.16
CA LYS A 24 -2.27 -13.04 13.94
C LYS A 24 -0.76 -13.09 13.64
N GLY A 25 0.09 -12.64 14.56
CA GLY A 25 1.55 -12.59 14.38
C GLY A 25 2.13 -11.18 14.44
N ASN A 26 3.43 -11.08 14.13
CA ASN A 26 4.19 -9.85 14.27
C ASN A 26 4.18 -9.03 12.97
N ILE A 27 4.17 -7.71 13.12
CA ILE A 27 4.32 -6.76 12.01
C ILE A 27 5.42 -5.74 12.32
N GLN A 28 6.05 -5.22 11.27
CA GLN A 28 6.87 -4.01 11.35
C GLN A 28 6.08 -2.82 10.81
N TYR A 29 6.10 -1.70 11.52
CA TYR A 29 5.28 -0.54 11.16
C TYR A 29 5.96 0.78 11.51
N LEU A 30 5.51 1.85 10.84
CA LEU A 30 5.82 3.24 11.15
C LEU A 30 4.51 3.98 11.46
N LEU A 31 4.57 4.97 12.35
CA LEU A 31 3.45 5.85 12.67
C LEU A 31 3.77 7.26 12.15
N ASN A 32 2.71 8.03 11.88
CA ASN A 32 2.80 9.44 11.47
C ASN A 32 3.58 9.66 10.16
N GLU A 33 3.57 8.69 9.26
CA GLU A 33 4.14 8.81 7.92
C GLU A 33 3.08 9.23 6.91
N GLN A 34 3.44 10.10 5.96
CA GLN A 34 2.59 10.54 4.86
C GLN A 34 3.24 10.18 3.53
N LEU A 35 2.44 9.63 2.61
CA LEU A 35 2.87 9.31 1.25
C LEU A 35 1.96 10.02 0.24
N SER A 36 2.53 10.95 -0.52
CA SER A 36 1.83 11.65 -1.59
C SER A 36 2.19 11.04 -2.95
N LEU A 37 1.19 10.43 -3.60
CA LEU A 37 1.33 9.78 -4.89
C LEU A 37 0.60 10.58 -5.96
N THR A 38 1.28 10.84 -7.06
CA THR A 38 0.66 11.36 -8.29
C THR A 38 0.03 10.22 -9.08
N PRO A 39 -0.86 10.50 -10.05
CA PRO A 39 -1.41 9.46 -10.92
C PRO A 39 -0.35 8.62 -11.64
N ALA A 40 0.77 9.24 -12.05
CA ALA A 40 1.90 8.53 -12.65
C ALA A 40 2.57 7.57 -11.65
N ASP A 41 2.82 8.03 -10.41
CA ASP A 41 3.40 7.18 -9.36
C ASP A 41 2.50 5.95 -9.07
N LEU A 42 1.17 6.10 -9.15
CA LEU A 42 0.22 5.01 -8.95
C LEU A 42 0.24 4.00 -10.10
N LEU A 43 0.34 4.46 -11.35
CA LEU A 43 0.46 3.59 -12.51
C LEU A 43 1.71 2.71 -12.41
N ASP A 44 2.85 3.30 -12.02
CA ASP A 44 4.09 2.55 -11.83
C ASP A 44 3.95 1.42 -10.80
N ILE A 45 3.19 1.64 -9.71
CA ILE A 45 2.90 0.59 -8.71
C ILE A 45 2.02 -0.50 -9.31
N PHE A 46 0.97 -0.11 -10.04
CA PHE A 46 0.01 -1.04 -10.62
C PHE A 46 0.58 -1.85 -11.79
N GLU A 47 1.61 -1.36 -12.47
CA GLU A 47 2.33 -2.06 -13.53
C GLU A 47 3.44 -2.96 -12.98
N GLY A 48 4.16 -2.50 -11.95
CA GLY A 48 5.23 -3.27 -11.31
C GLY A 48 4.76 -4.42 -10.42
N HIS A 49 3.50 -4.43 -9.98
CA HIS A 49 2.94 -5.48 -9.14
C HIS A 49 1.65 -6.08 -9.71
N ASN A 50 1.60 -7.41 -9.75
CA ASN A 50 0.40 -8.15 -10.11
C ASN A 50 -0.66 -8.01 -9.02
N ILE A 51 -1.57 -7.07 -9.24
CA ILE A 51 -2.70 -6.79 -8.35
C ILE A 51 -3.98 -7.32 -9.01
N ALA A 52 -4.88 -7.89 -8.20
CA ALA A 52 -6.18 -8.38 -8.66
C ALA A 52 -7.15 -7.22 -8.99
N ARG A 53 -6.90 -6.53 -10.11
CA ARG A 53 -7.65 -5.33 -10.54
C ARG A 53 -9.16 -5.58 -10.63
N LYS A 54 -9.58 -6.76 -11.10
CA LYS A 54 -11.00 -7.14 -11.19
C LYS A 54 -11.66 -7.14 -9.81
N LYS A 55 -10.99 -7.71 -8.80
CA LYS A 55 -11.50 -7.75 -7.42
C LYS A 55 -11.57 -6.35 -6.81
N LEU A 56 -10.51 -5.55 -6.97
CA LEU A 56 -10.50 -4.16 -6.48
C LEU A 56 -11.64 -3.33 -7.08
N ARG A 57 -11.90 -3.47 -8.38
CA ARG A 57 -13.00 -2.77 -9.04
C ARG A 57 -14.35 -3.20 -8.48
N SER A 58 -14.60 -4.49 -8.30
CA SER A 58 -15.85 -4.98 -7.72
C SER A 58 -16.05 -4.50 -6.28
N GLU A 59 -15.00 -4.54 -5.45
CA GLU A 59 -15.04 -4.04 -4.07
C GLU A 59 -15.32 -2.53 -4.01
N LEU A 60 -14.74 -1.75 -4.93
CA LEU A 60 -15.02 -0.32 -5.02
C LEU A 60 -16.47 -0.04 -5.42
N GLN A 61 -17.02 -0.81 -6.37
CA GLN A 61 -18.42 -0.66 -6.77
C GLN A 61 -19.38 -0.94 -5.60
N LEU A 62 -19.18 -2.05 -4.88
CA LEU A 62 -19.97 -2.39 -3.70
C LEU A 62 -19.90 -1.30 -2.63
N PHE A 63 -18.69 -0.75 -2.40
CA PHE A 63 -18.50 0.35 -1.46
C PHE A 63 -19.25 1.61 -1.90
N MET A 64 -19.19 2.00 -3.18
CA MET A 64 -19.91 3.18 -3.70
C MET A 64 -21.44 3.00 -3.69
N GLN A 65 -21.92 1.76 -3.77
CA GLN A 65 -23.34 1.42 -3.68
C GLN A 65 -23.86 1.39 -2.24
N GLY A 66 -22.98 1.41 -1.23
CA GLY A 66 -23.35 1.31 0.18
C GLY A 66 -23.73 -0.11 0.63
N GLU A 67 -23.39 -1.12 -0.17
CA GLU A 67 -23.64 -2.53 0.15
C GLU A 67 -22.52 -3.16 1.03
N ARG A 68 -21.58 -2.32 1.50
CA ARG A 68 -20.45 -2.72 2.34
C ARG A 68 -20.13 -1.68 3.41
#